data_AF-A0A2N3AXT5-F1
#
_entry.id   AF-A0A2N3AXT5-F1
#
_cell.length_a   1.000
_cell.length_b   1.000
_cell.length_c   1.000
_cell.angle_alpha   90.00
_cell.angle_beta   90.00
_cell.angle_gamma   90.00
#
_symmetry.space_group_name_H-M   'P 1'
#
loop_
_entity.id
_entity.type
_entity.pdbx_description
1 polymer ?
#
loop_
_entity_poly.entity_id
_entity_poly.type
_entity_poly.pdbx_seq_one_letter_code
_entity_poly.pdbx_strand_id
1 'polypeptide(L)'
;MPTGYYFVSDAPVVNGMIRSDSVSIDSLFPLYLYPDEQDLDQSIRVNFDPKLYAQIRKSAGLTGPLGVPDPAMVESGAFRDLTGDARPDEVKVFDYIYGVLHCPAYRETYAEFLKIDFPRVPFPPSPEVFRTISEQGEALRRLHLMEDAAIGATPYPFHGEGDNVVEKPRFENGPEAGRVYINGKGTDGQYFDAVPPIAWDFPIGGYQPAQKWLKDRKGRALSWDDIRHYQKIIKILAETDRIMRGIAMPLGDVGEG
;
A
#
# COMPACT_ATOMS: atom_id res chain seq x y z
N MET A 1 -13.29 -12.81 3.44
CA MET A 1 -12.25 -11.78 3.25
C MET A 1 -11.07 -12.42 2.55
N PRO A 2 -10.61 -11.93 1.38
CA PRO A 2 -9.42 -12.46 0.73
C PRO A 2 -8.21 -12.29 1.65
N THR A 3 -7.49 -13.37 1.90
CA THR A 3 -6.53 -13.54 3.00
C THR A 3 -5.11 -13.05 2.72
N GLY A 4 -4.82 -12.55 1.52
CA GLY A 4 -3.53 -11.95 1.19
C GLY A 4 -3.53 -10.44 1.47
N TYR A 5 -2.62 -9.96 2.31
CA TYR A 5 -2.38 -8.54 2.56
C TYR A 5 -0.99 -8.19 2.05
N TYR A 6 -0.89 -7.09 1.30
CA TYR A 6 0.34 -6.73 0.60
C TYR A 6 0.68 -5.29 0.93
N PHE A 7 1.83 -5.08 1.56
CA PHE A 7 2.29 -3.76 1.93
C PHE A 7 3.73 -3.57 1.47
N VAL A 8 4.05 -2.36 1.04
CA VAL A 8 5.39 -1.96 0.65
C VAL A 8 6.06 -1.26 1.84
N SER A 9 7.35 -1.47 2.00
CA SER A 9 8.16 -0.81 3.03
C SER A 9 9.46 -0.36 2.39
N ASP A 10 9.94 0.81 2.81
CA ASP A 10 11.30 1.27 2.54
C ASP A 10 12.26 1.10 3.73
N ALA A 11 11.75 0.52 4.82
CA ALA A 11 12.53 0.10 5.97
C ALA A 11 12.56 -1.44 6.09
N PRO A 12 13.56 -2.01 6.77
CA PRO A 12 13.56 -3.42 7.14
C PRO A 12 12.27 -3.80 7.87
N VAL A 13 11.65 -4.89 7.42
CA VAL A 13 10.40 -5.41 7.99
C VAL A 13 10.72 -6.53 8.96
N VAL A 14 10.13 -6.46 10.16
CA VAL A 14 10.18 -7.53 11.15
C VAL A 14 8.93 -8.40 11.03
N ASN A 15 9.05 -9.69 11.34
CA ASN A 15 7.90 -10.58 11.38
C ASN A 15 6.87 -10.07 12.39
N GLY A 16 5.61 -10.02 11.97
CA GLY A 16 4.50 -9.50 12.76
C GLY A 16 4.12 -8.05 12.44
N MET A 17 4.67 -7.47 11.37
CA MET A 17 4.36 -6.08 10.99
C MET A 17 2.95 -5.94 10.42
N ILE A 18 2.49 -6.93 9.64
CA ILE A 18 1.20 -6.86 8.93
C ILE A 18 0.12 -7.69 9.66
N ARG A 19 0.51 -8.55 10.60
CA ARG A 19 -0.38 -9.45 11.34
C ARG A 19 0.23 -9.85 12.69
N SER A 20 -0.59 -10.23 13.66
CA SER A 20 -0.12 -10.69 14.98
C SER A 20 -0.50 -12.14 15.31
N ASP A 21 -0.76 -12.97 14.30
CA ASP A 21 -0.92 -14.40 14.58
C ASP A 21 0.45 -15.07 14.76
N SER A 22 0.51 -16.11 15.59
CA SER A 22 1.74 -16.82 15.91
C SER A 22 2.05 -17.98 14.95
N VAL A 23 1.32 -18.07 13.83
CA VAL A 23 1.31 -19.27 12.97
C VAL A 23 1.90 -18.98 11.60
N SER A 24 1.92 -17.71 11.19
CA SER A 24 2.29 -17.33 9.83
C SER A 24 3.51 -16.42 9.76
N ILE A 25 4.24 -16.50 8.63
CA ILE A 25 5.54 -15.83 8.42
C ILE A 25 5.37 -14.75 7.36
N ASP A 26 5.62 -13.49 7.70
CA ASP A 26 5.65 -12.40 6.72
C ASP A 26 6.70 -12.70 5.65
N SER A 27 6.25 -12.78 4.39
CA SER A 27 7.12 -13.06 3.25
C SER A 27 7.59 -11.74 2.64
N LEU A 28 8.91 -11.63 2.44
CA LEU A 28 9.54 -10.42 1.92
C LEU A 28 10.01 -10.65 0.48
N PHE A 29 9.66 -9.71 -0.38
CA PHE A 29 10.02 -9.71 -1.80
C PHE A 29 10.77 -8.41 -2.11
N PRO A 30 12.06 -8.29 -1.73
CA PRO A 30 12.83 -7.08 -2.00
C PRO A 30 12.94 -6.87 -3.52
N LEU A 31 12.87 -5.62 -4.00
CA LEU A 31 13.00 -5.34 -5.43
C LEU A 31 14.43 -5.57 -5.94
N TYR A 32 15.43 -5.30 -5.10
CA TYR A 32 16.84 -5.44 -5.43
C TYR A 32 17.53 -6.43 -4.49
N LEU A 33 18.48 -7.18 -5.03
CA LEU A 33 19.40 -8.05 -4.31
C LEU A 33 20.79 -7.43 -4.34
N TYR A 34 21.39 -7.34 -3.16
CA TYR A 34 22.77 -6.92 -2.99
C TYR A 34 23.67 -8.17 -3.00
N PRO A 35 24.84 -8.11 -3.64
CA PRO A 35 25.79 -9.22 -3.64
C PRO A 35 26.40 -9.40 -2.24
N ASP A 36 26.75 -10.63 -1.90
CA ASP A 36 27.58 -10.89 -0.73
C ASP A 36 29.05 -10.53 -1.02
N GLU A 37 29.84 -10.23 0.01
CA GLU A 37 31.28 -9.92 -0.14
C GLU A 37 32.07 -11.05 -0.82
N GLN A 38 31.53 -12.28 -0.78
CA GLN A 38 32.13 -13.48 -1.36
C GLN A 38 31.72 -13.73 -2.81
N ASP A 39 30.74 -12.98 -3.33
CA ASP A 39 30.28 -13.14 -4.71
C ASP A 39 31.33 -12.63 -5.71
N LEU A 40 31.55 -13.37 -6.80
CA LEU A 40 32.44 -12.94 -7.88
C LEU A 40 31.88 -11.73 -8.64
N ASP A 41 30.56 -11.64 -8.72
CA ASP A 41 29.85 -10.53 -9.36
C ASP A 41 29.26 -9.63 -8.28
N GLN A 42 29.85 -8.44 -8.16
CA GLN A 42 29.47 -7.41 -7.19
C GLN A 42 28.39 -6.45 -7.73
N SER A 43 27.65 -6.84 -8.78
CA SER A 43 26.52 -6.04 -9.27
C SER A 43 25.25 -6.22 -8.42
N ILE A 44 24.54 -5.12 -8.20
CA ILE A 44 23.18 -5.14 -7.69
C ILE A 44 22.25 -5.71 -8.77
N ARG A 45 21.33 -6.60 -8.39
CA ARG A 45 20.42 -7.27 -9.34
C ARG A 45 18.97 -7.02 -8.98
N VAL A 46 18.10 -6.95 -9.99
CA VAL A 46 16.64 -6.96 -9.80
C VAL A 46 16.21 -8.36 -9.34
N ASN A 47 15.37 -8.44 -8.32
CA ASN A 47 14.85 -9.69 -7.78
C ASN A 47 13.63 -10.20 -8.57
N PHE A 48 13.77 -10.30 -9.89
CA PHE A 48 12.79 -10.94 -10.75
C PHE A 48 13.43 -12.13 -11.47
N ASP A 49 12.65 -13.19 -11.67
CA ASP A 49 13.06 -14.24 -12.60
C ASP A 49 13.25 -13.61 -14.00
N PRO A 50 14.43 -13.75 -14.64
CA PRO A 50 14.71 -13.08 -15.90
C PRO A 50 13.75 -13.46 -17.03
N LYS A 51 13.24 -14.71 -17.06
CA LYS A 51 12.33 -15.17 -18.12
C LYS A 51 10.94 -14.58 -17.91
N LEU A 52 10.43 -14.58 -16.68
CA LEU A 52 9.14 -13.98 -16.35
C LEU A 52 9.18 -12.47 -16.54
N TYR A 53 10.26 -11.81 -16.11
CA TYR A 53 10.42 -10.37 -16.29
C TYR A 53 10.43 -9.99 -17.78
N ALA A 54 11.18 -10.72 -18.61
CA ALA A 54 11.17 -10.50 -20.06
C ALA A 54 9.78 -10.68 -20.69
N GLN A 55 8.99 -11.65 -20.22
CA GLN A 55 7.61 -11.86 -20.69
C GLN A 55 6.68 -10.71 -20.29
N ILE A 56 6.74 -10.25 -19.04
CA ILE A 56 5.96 -9.09 -18.59
C ILE A 56 6.34 -7.85 -19.42
N ARG A 57 7.63 -7.56 -19.58
CA ARG A 57 8.11 -6.43 -20.37
C ARG A 57 7.61 -6.47 -21.80
N LYS A 58 7.65 -7.64 -22.44
CA LYS A 58 7.13 -7.85 -23.79
C LYS A 58 5.64 -7.51 -23.87
N SER A 59 4.83 -8.07 -22.98
CA SER A 59 3.38 -7.81 -22.95
C SER A 59 3.03 -6.36 -22.57
N ALA A 60 3.89 -5.73 -21.77
CA ALA A 60 3.80 -4.33 -21.36
C ALA A 60 4.25 -3.34 -22.45
N GLY A 61 4.85 -3.81 -23.55
CA GLY A 61 5.44 -2.95 -24.56
C GLY A 61 6.70 -2.20 -24.09
N LEU A 62 7.34 -2.66 -23.01
CA LEU A 62 8.59 -2.09 -22.51
C LEU A 62 9.76 -2.55 -23.39
N THR A 63 10.42 -1.59 -24.03
CA THR A 63 11.54 -1.83 -24.95
C THR A 63 12.86 -1.39 -24.33
N GLY A 64 13.91 -2.18 -24.51
CA GLY A 64 15.26 -1.86 -24.05
C GLY A 64 15.98 -3.07 -23.46
N PRO A 65 17.29 -3.00 -23.22
CA PRO A 65 18.01 -4.07 -22.54
C PRO A 65 17.39 -4.33 -21.16
N LEU A 66 17.51 -5.57 -20.68
CA LEU A 66 17.35 -5.86 -19.24
C LEU A 66 18.56 -5.20 -18.56
N GLY A 67 18.43 -3.91 -18.23
CA GLY A 67 19.52 -3.13 -17.65
C GLY A 67 19.92 -3.70 -16.29
N VAL A 68 21.22 -3.65 -16.00
CA VAL A 68 21.68 -3.73 -14.60
C VAL A 68 21.25 -2.43 -13.93
N PRO A 69 20.59 -2.47 -12.76
CA PRO A 69 20.24 -1.27 -12.02
C PRO A 69 21.46 -0.39 -11.78
N ASP A 70 21.30 0.93 -11.88
CA ASP A 70 22.35 1.87 -11.49
C ASP A 70 22.57 1.79 -9.97
N PRO A 71 23.76 1.34 -9.49
CA PRO A 71 23.99 1.15 -8.07
C PRO A 71 23.81 2.44 -7.26
N ALA A 72 24.23 3.58 -7.80
CA ALA A 72 24.11 4.86 -7.10
C ALA A 72 22.64 5.25 -6.92
N MET A 73 21.80 4.98 -7.91
CA MET A 73 20.36 5.21 -7.83
C MET A 73 19.67 4.26 -6.83
N VAL A 74 20.09 2.99 -6.78
CA VAL A 74 19.53 2.02 -5.85
C VAL A 74 19.93 2.36 -4.41
N GLU A 75 21.21 2.61 -4.15
CA GLU A 75 21.73 2.95 -2.82
C GLU A 75 21.14 4.25 -2.27
N SER A 76 20.96 5.27 -3.12
CA SER A 76 20.32 6.52 -2.70
C SER A 76 18.80 6.40 -2.55
N GLY A 77 18.20 5.34 -3.09
CA GLY A 77 16.75 5.16 -3.16
C GLY A 77 16.03 6.08 -4.15
N ALA A 78 16.77 6.80 -5.02
CA ALA A 78 16.22 7.82 -5.93
C ALA A 78 15.28 7.23 -7.00
N PHE A 79 15.37 5.92 -7.27
CA PHE A 79 14.43 5.23 -8.15
C PHE A 79 12.96 5.35 -7.70
N ARG A 80 12.72 5.59 -6.39
CA ARG A 80 11.38 5.72 -5.80
C ARG A 80 10.70 7.04 -6.12
N ASP A 81 11.50 8.10 -6.29
CA ASP A 81 11.05 9.48 -6.51
C ASP A 81 10.65 9.73 -7.98
N LEU A 82 11.12 8.88 -8.89
CA LEU A 82 10.75 8.94 -10.30
C LEU A 82 9.30 8.47 -10.48
N THR A 83 8.56 9.18 -11.32
CA THR A 83 7.12 8.96 -11.54
C THR A 83 6.77 8.80 -13.00
N GLY A 84 5.65 8.15 -13.31
CA GLY A 84 5.16 8.02 -14.70
C GLY A 84 6.18 7.34 -15.62
N ASP A 85 6.41 7.90 -16.81
CA ASP A 85 7.32 7.33 -17.81
C ASP A 85 8.80 7.35 -17.37
N ALA A 86 9.19 8.24 -16.46
CA ALA A 86 10.56 8.36 -15.96
C ALA A 86 10.95 7.23 -14.99
N ARG A 87 9.98 6.46 -14.48
CA ARG A 87 10.25 5.30 -13.62
C ARG A 87 11.12 4.26 -14.37
N PRO A 88 12.07 3.62 -13.68
CA PRO A 88 12.75 2.43 -14.20
C PRO A 88 11.74 1.32 -14.53
N ASP A 89 12.05 0.49 -15.53
CA ASP A 89 11.15 -0.58 -16.00
C ASP A 89 10.81 -1.57 -14.88
N GLU A 90 11.78 -1.89 -14.02
CA GLU A 90 11.60 -2.79 -12.89
C GLU A 90 10.66 -2.21 -11.84
N VAL A 91 10.66 -0.88 -11.66
CA VAL A 91 9.72 -0.18 -10.78
C VAL A 91 8.32 -0.15 -11.41
N LYS A 92 8.20 0.04 -12.73
CA LYS A 92 6.92 -0.07 -13.44
C LYS A 92 6.32 -1.47 -13.31
N VAL A 93 7.14 -2.51 -13.40
CA VAL A 93 6.71 -3.91 -13.22
C VAL A 93 6.36 -4.20 -11.76
N PHE A 94 7.15 -3.72 -10.80
CA PHE A 94 6.82 -3.79 -9.38
C PHE A 94 5.47 -3.14 -9.08
N ASP A 95 5.25 -1.92 -9.60
CA ASP A 95 4.01 -1.18 -9.40
C ASP A 95 2.83 -1.88 -10.09
N TYR A 96 3.02 -2.48 -11.27
CA TYR A 96 1.99 -3.33 -11.90
C TYR A 96 1.58 -4.50 -10.99
N ILE A 97 2.55 -5.24 -10.44
CA ILE A 97 2.29 -6.33 -9.49
C ILE A 97 1.52 -5.79 -8.29
N TYR A 98 1.97 -4.66 -7.72
CA TYR A 98 1.33 -4.05 -6.56
C TYR A 98 -0.12 -3.64 -6.83
N GLY A 99 -0.40 -3.09 -8.02
CA GLY A 99 -1.75 -2.78 -8.48
C GLY A 99 -2.64 -4.02 -8.62
N VAL A 100 -2.15 -5.10 -9.23
CA VAL A 100 -2.90 -6.37 -9.33
C VAL A 100 -3.26 -6.91 -7.94
N LEU A 101 -2.31 -6.91 -7.01
CA LEU A 101 -2.52 -7.42 -5.64
C LEU A 101 -3.54 -6.59 -4.83
N HIS A 102 -3.82 -5.37 -5.28
CA HIS A 102 -4.85 -4.47 -4.74
C HIS A 102 -6.13 -4.43 -5.59
N CYS A 103 -6.19 -5.12 -6.72
CA CYS A 103 -7.40 -5.19 -7.54
C CYS A 103 -8.50 -6.00 -6.83
N PRO A 104 -9.68 -5.42 -6.53
CA PRO A 104 -10.76 -6.14 -5.86
C PRO A 104 -11.21 -7.39 -6.61
N ALA A 105 -11.36 -7.29 -7.94
CA ALA A 105 -11.77 -8.42 -8.78
C ALA A 105 -10.75 -9.56 -8.71
N TYR A 106 -9.45 -9.27 -8.82
CA TYR A 106 -8.39 -10.29 -8.69
C TYR A 106 -8.45 -10.99 -7.33
N ARG A 107 -8.55 -10.20 -6.25
CA ARG A 107 -8.59 -10.72 -4.88
C ARG A 107 -9.83 -11.60 -4.63
N GLU A 108 -10.96 -11.26 -5.24
CA GLU A 108 -12.19 -12.03 -5.15
C GLU A 108 -12.12 -13.32 -5.97
N THR A 109 -11.72 -13.24 -7.24
CA THR A 109 -11.60 -14.39 -8.14
C THR A 109 -10.63 -15.45 -7.62
N TYR A 110 -9.50 -15.05 -7.04
CA TYR A 110 -8.46 -15.98 -6.56
C TYR A 110 -8.47 -16.17 -5.04
N ALA A 111 -9.54 -15.78 -4.33
CA ALA A 111 -9.58 -15.75 -2.86
C ALA A 111 -9.17 -17.06 -2.17
N GLU A 112 -9.57 -18.22 -2.71
CA GLU A 112 -9.20 -19.53 -2.13
C GLU A 112 -7.73 -19.88 -2.37
N PHE A 113 -7.15 -19.51 -3.52
CA PHE A 113 -5.72 -19.72 -3.79
C PHE A 113 -4.86 -18.82 -2.92
N LEU A 114 -5.26 -17.56 -2.74
CA LEU A 114 -4.56 -16.59 -1.88
C LEU A 114 -4.57 -16.96 -0.38
N LYS A 115 -5.33 -17.97 0.03
CA LYS A 115 -5.29 -18.55 1.39
C LYS A 115 -4.18 -19.57 1.57
N ILE A 116 -3.78 -20.23 0.48
CA ILE A 116 -3.03 -21.49 0.54
C ILE A 116 -1.60 -21.30 0.02
N ASP A 117 -1.41 -20.44 -0.98
CA ASP A 117 -0.12 -20.30 -1.68
C ASP A 117 0.15 -18.83 -2.08
N PHE A 118 1.34 -18.57 -2.61
CA PHE A 118 1.73 -17.26 -3.12
C PHE A 118 0.81 -16.77 -4.25
N PRO A 119 0.57 -15.46 -4.34
CA PRO A 119 -0.24 -14.90 -5.42
C PRO A 119 0.40 -15.17 -6.78
N ARG A 120 -0.43 -15.65 -7.72
CA ARG A 120 -0.05 -15.77 -9.13
C ARG A 120 -0.52 -14.54 -9.87
N VAL A 121 0.42 -13.67 -10.25
CA VAL A 121 0.12 -12.41 -10.95
C VAL A 121 -0.06 -12.71 -12.44
N PRO A 122 -1.21 -12.33 -13.07
CA PRO A 122 -1.41 -12.52 -14.50
C PRO A 122 -0.48 -11.61 -15.31
N PHE A 123 -0.05 -12.08 -16.47
CA PHE A 123 0.59 -11.21 -17.46
C PHE A 123 -0.40 -10.13 -17.91
N PRO A 124 0.08 -8.89 -18.18
CA PRO A 124 -0.79 -7.84 -18.67
C PRO A 124 -1.35 -8.23 -20.06
N PRO A 125 -2.65 -8.07 -20.30
CA PRO A 125 -3.27 -8.44 -21.58
C PRO A 125 -2.90 -7.46 -22.72
N SER A 126 -2.50 -6.23 -22.39
CA SER A 126 -2.01 -5.25 -23.34
C SER A 126 -1.09 -4.21 -22.66
N PRO A 127 -0.28 -3.45 -23.43
CA PRO A 127 0.52 -2.34 -22.92
C PRO A 127 -0.31 -1.27 -22.20
N GLU A 128 -1.53 -1.01 -22.67
CA GLU A 128 -2.44 -0.02 -22.08
C GLU A 128 -2.95 -0.48 -20.70
N VAL A 129 -3.30 -1.75 -20.57
CA VAL A 129 -3.71 -2.33 -19.28
C VAL A 129 -2.53 -2.37 -18.31
N PHE A 130 -1.34 -2.74 -18.78
CA PHE A 130 -0.12 -2.66 -17.97
C PHE A 130 0.10 -1.25 -17.45
N ARG A 131 0.10 -0.24 -18.34
CA ARG A 131 0.34 1.16 -17.97
C ARG A 131 -0.66 1.63 -16.93
N THR A 132 -1.95 1.38 -17.17
CA THR A 132 -3.04 1.81 -16.26
C THR A 132 -2.88 1.20 -14.87
N ILE A 133 -2.69 -0.12 -14.78
CA ILE A 133 -2.54 -0.81 -13.49
C ILE A 133 -1.21 -0.42 -12.81
N SER A 134 -0.13 -0.23 -13.58
CA SER A 134 1.16 0.22 -13.07
C SER A 134 1.12 1.64 -12.51
N GLU A 135 0.36 2.56 -13.11
CA GLU A 135 0.15 3.92 -12.59
C GLU A 135 -0.72 3.91 -11.33
N GLN A 136 -1.74 3.05 -11.26
CA GLN A 136 -2.53 2.87 -10.04
C GLN A 136 -1.72 2.23 -8.92
N GLY A 137 -0.87 1.27 -9.25
CA GLY A 137 0.09 0.66 -8.33
C GLY A 137 1.14 1.65 -7.83
N GLU A 138 1.63 2.56 -8.69
CA GLU A 138 2.49 3.68 -8.31
C GLU A 138 1.81 4.54 -7.24
N ALA A 139 0.58 4.96 -7.52
CA ALA A 139 -0.19 5.81 -6.60
C ALA A 139 -0.37 5.12 -5.23
N LEU A 140 -0.70 3.82 -5.23
CA LEU A 140 -0.78 3.02 -4.01
C LEU A 140 0.56 2.92 -3.28
N ARG A 141 1.65 2.58 -3.98
CA ARG A 141 2.99 2.47 -3.38
C ARG A 141 3.37 3.77 -2.69
N ARG A 142 3.23 4.90 -3.37
CA ARG A 142 3.63 6.22 -2.86
C ARG A 142 2.78 6.65 -1.66
N LEU A 143 1.47 6.37 -1.69
CA LEU A 143 0.59 6.59 -0.53
C LEU A 143 0.99 5.73 0.66
N HIS A 144 1.31 4.45 0.44
CA HIS A 144 1.68 3.51 1.50
C HIS A 144 3.09 3.75 2.06
N LEU A 145 3.99 4.34 1.28
CA LEU A 145 5.26 4.92 1.76
C LEU A 145 5.08 6.30 2.41
N MET A 146 3.84 6.79 2.53
CA MET A 146 3.47 8.06 3.12
C MET A 146 4.19 9.28 2.51
N GLU A 147 4.44 9.26 1.20
CA GLU A 147 5.06 10.39 0.50
C GLU A 147 4.15 11.63 0.50
N ASP A 148 4.65 12.75 1.02
CA ASP A 148 3.87 13.99 1.14
C ASP A 148 3.29 14.48 -0.19
N ALA A 149 4.05 14.34 -1.28
CA ALA A 149 3.62 14.73 -2.61
C ALA A 149 2.45 13.88 -3.13
N ALA A 150 2.36 12.60 -2.72
CA ALA A 150 1.26 11.71 -3.11
C ALA A 150 0.03 11.88 -2.21
N ILE A 151 0.22 12.13 -0.92
CA ILE A 151 -0.88 12.36 0.03
C ILE A 151 -1.59 13.68 -0.28
N GLY A 152 -0.83 14.74 -0.54
CA GLY A 152 -1.36 16.08 -0.79
C GLY A 152 -2.09 16.66 0.42
N ALA A 153 -3.18 17.39 0.17
CA ALA A 153 -3.98 18.00 1.22
C ALA A 153 -4.77 16.96 2.03
N THR A 154 -4.81 17.13 3.35
CA THR A 154 -5.55 16.28 4.29
C THR A 154 -6.72 17.05 4.90
N PRO A 155 -7.91 17.07 4.27
CA PRO A 155 -9.04 17.90 4.67
C PRO A 155 -9.85 17.30 5.85
N TYR A 156 -9.14 16.87 6.90
CA TYR A 156 -9.73 16.23 8.10
C TYR A 156 -9.43 17.07 9.33
N PRO A 157 -10.08 18.23 9.49
CA PRO A 157 -9.76 19.16 10.58
C PRO A 157 -10.00 18.53 11.95
N PHE A 158 -9.17 18.92 12.92
CA PHE A 158 -9.30 18.49 14.30
C PHE A 158 -9.97 19.60 15.11
N HIS A 159 -11.05 19.27 15.82
CA HIS A 159 -11.92 20.20 16.55
C HIS A 159 -12.11 19.79 18.01
N GLY A 160 -12.66 20.71 18.80
CA GLY A 160 -12.99 20.53 20.22
C GLY A 160 -11.93 21.11 21.15
N GLU A 161 -12.38 21.62 22.29
CA GLU A 161 -11.50 22.09 23.37
C GLU A 161 -11.17 20.94 24.33
N GLY A 162 -9.92 20.83 24.77
CA GLY A 162 -9.47 19.77 25.67
C GLY A 162 -7.96 19.60 25.71
N ASP A 163 -7.52 18.52 26.33
CA ASP A 163 -6.11 18.18 26.57
C ASP A 163 -5.51 17.26 25.49
N ASN A 164 -6.27 16.94 24.44
CA ASN A 164 -5.94 16.02 23.36
C ASN A 164 -5.69 14.57 23.84
N VAL A 165 -6.10 14.19 25.05
CA VAL A 165 -5.89 12.84 25.56
C VAL A 165 -6.86 11.87 24.89
N VAL A 166 -6.31 10.80 24.31
CA VAL A 166 -7.12 9.73 23.73
C VAL A 166 -7.72 8.87 24.83
N GLU A 167 -9.04 8.77 24.87
CA GLU A 167 -9.76 7.98 25.88
C GLU A 167 -10.48 6.79 25.27
N LYS A 168 -11.58 7.06 24.58
CA LYS A 168 -12.46 6.06 23.96
C LYS A 168 -12.75 6.50 22.53
N PRO A 169 -11.85 6.14 21.59
CA PRO A 169 -12.07 6.42 20.17
C PRO A 169 -13.39 5.86 19.69
N ARG A 170 -14.13 6.65 18.91
CA ARG A 170 -15.41 6.24 18.31
C ARG A 170 -15.66 7.02 17.03
N PHE A 171 -16.36 6.36 16.11
CA PHE A 171 -16.85 6.99 14.90
C PHE A 171 -18.34 7.30 15.03
N GLU A 172 -18.73 8.51 14.64
CA GLU A 172 -20.13 8.89 14.48
C GLU A 172 -20.41 9.20 13.02
N ASN A 173 -21.39 8.49 12.45
CA ASN A 173 -21.82 8.73 11.08
C ASN A 173 -22.48 10.11 10.94
N GLY A 174 -22.16 10.80 9.85
CA GLY A 174 -22.91 11.94 9.35
C GLY A 174 -23.51 11.65 7.97
N PRO A 175 -24.24 12.61 7.37
CA PRO A 175 -24.92 12.42 6.08
C PRO A 175 -23.98 12.10 4.91
N GLU A 176 -22.79 12.72 4.88
CA GLU A 176 -21.80 12.54 3.79
C GLU A 176 -20.47 11.99 4.31
N ALA A 177 -20.04 12.47 5.47
CA ALA A 177 -18.86 12.01 6.18
C ALA A 177 -19.14 12.01 7.69
N GLY A 178 -18.37 11.24 8.44
CA GLY A 178 -18.50 11.13 9.89
C GLY A 178 -17.39 11.85 10.65
N ARG A 179 -17.46 11.69 11.97
CA ARG A 179 -16.50 12.22 12.93
C ARG A 179 -15.80 11.11 13.68
N VAL A 180 -14.48 11.19 13.78
CA VAL A 180 -13.69 10.30 14.65
C VAL A 180 -13.37 11.06 15.93
N TYR A 181 -14.10 10.77 17.00
CA TYR A 181 -13.79 11.32 18.32
C TYR A 181 -12.66 10.55 18.96
N ILE A 182 -11.75 11.25 19.62
CA ILE A 182 -10.69 10.66 20.42
C ILE A 182 -11.10 10.52 21.90
N ASN A 183 -12.03 11.37 22.36
CA ASN A 183 -12.56 11.43 23.73
C ASN A 183 -14.00 12.00 23.76
N GLY A 184 -14.55 12.17 24.96
CA GLY A 184 -15.86 12.80 25.17
C GLY A 184 -17.07 11.87 24.97
N LYS A 185 -18.27 12.44 25.08
CA LYS A 185 -19.57 11.73 25.06
C LYS A 185 -20.60 12.52 24.25
N GLY A 186 -21.41 11.80 23.46
CA GLY A 186 -22.39 12.44 22.57
C GLY A 186 -21.68 13.36 21.58
N THR A 187 -22.16 14.59 21.44
CA THR A 187 -21.58 15.60 20.56
C THR A 187 -20.43 16.39 21.18
N ASP A 188 -20.15 16.18 22.47
CA ASP A 188 -19.08 16.87 23.19
C ASP A 188 -17.78 16.05 23.15
N GLY A 189 -16.65 16.71 22.90
CA GLY A 189 -15.33 16.10 22.88
C GLY A 189 -14.47 16.59 21.72
N GLN A 190 -13.30 16.00 21.59
CA GLN A 190 -12.34 16.33 20.54
C GLN A 190 -12.37 15.28 19.42
N TYR A 191 -12.36 15.73 18.17
CA TYR A 191 -12.60 14.85 17.03
C TYR A 191 -11.96 15.34 15.72
N PHE A 192 -11.71 14.39 14.82
CA PHE A 192 -11.44 14.65 13.42
C PHE A 192 -12.76 14.67 12.65
N ASP A 193 -13.03 15.73 11.88
CA ASP A 193 -14.25 15.87 11.08
C ASP A 193 -14.02 15.48 9.61
N ALA A 194 -15.11 15.39 8.85
CA ALA A 194 -15.12 15.05 7.43
C ALA A 194 -14.46 13.70 7.10
N VAL A 195 -14.49 12.74 8.03
CA VAL A 195 -13.85 11.43 7.87
C VAL A 195 -14.79 10.48 7.09
N PRO A 196 -14.38 9.96 5.92
CA PRO A 196 -15.16 8.95 5.22
C PRO A 196 -15.29 7.68 6.06
N PRO A 197 -16.49 7.06 6.16
CA PRO A 197 -16.66 5.82 6.93
C PRO A 197 -15.70 4.71 6.51
N ILE A 198 -15.40 4.63 5.21
CA ILE A 198 -14.46 3.65 4.67
C ILE A 198 -13.06 3.77 5.27
N ALA A 199 -12.59 4.98 5.62
CA ALA A 199 -11.27 5.15 6.24
C ALA A 199 -11.25 4.63 7.68
N TRP A 200 -12.37 4.72 8.41
CA TRP A 200 -12.48 4.20 9.78
C TRP A 200 -12.52 2.67 9.82
N ASP A 201 -13.22 2.05 8.87
CA ASP A 201 -13.45 0.59 8.84
C ASP A 201 -12.50 -0.15 7.89
N PHE A 202 -11.58 0.56 7.20
CA PHE A 202 -10.68 -0.04 6.21
C PHE A 202 -9.86 -1.18 6.82
N PRO A 203 -10.00 -2.43 6.33
CA PRO A 203 -9.32 -3.58 6.91
C PRO A 203 -7.95 -3.83 6.25
N ILE A 204 -6.92 -3.97 7.07
CA ILE A 204 -5.61 -4.53 6.68
C ILE A 204 -5.26 -5.62 7.68
N GLY A 205 -5.17 -6.87 7.24
CA GLY A 205 -5.01 -7.98 8.16
C GLY A 205 -6.26 -8.15 9.05
N GLY A 206 -6.00 -8.45 10.31
CA GLY A 206 -7.00 -8.39 11.38
C GLY A 206 -7.18 -6.99 11.98
N TYR A 207 -6.63 -5.93 11.37
CA TYR A 207 -6.63 -4.59 11.93
C TYR A 207 -7.43 -3.59 11.10
N GLN A 208 -8.02 -2.62 11.78
CA GLN A 208 -8.47 -1.36 11.19
C GLN A 208 -7.45 -0.28 11.57
N PRO A 209 -6.57 0.15 10.65
CA PRO A 209 -5.43 1.01 11.00
C PRO A 209 -5.84 2.32 11.68
N ALA A 210 -6.89 2.98 11.21
CA ALA A 210 -7.42 4.20 11.80
C ALA A 210 -7.87 3.99 13.26
N GLN A 211 -8.51 2.85 13.58
CA GLN A 211 -8.96 2.54 14.94
C GLN A 211 -7.78 2.14 15.83
N LYS A 212 -6.92 1.26 15.31
CA LYS A 212 -5.77 0.72 16.04
C LYS A 212 -4.81 1.82 16.46
N TRP A 213 -4.50 2.76 15.56
CA TRP A 213 -3.55 3.84 15.82
C TRP A 213 -3.96 4.72 17.01
N LEU A 214 -5.26 5.02 17.14
CA LEU A 214 -5.80 5.73 18.30
C LEU A 214 -5.84 4.85 19.54
N LYS A 215 -6.27 3.58 19.41
CA LYS A 215 -6.33 2.64 20.53
C LYS A 215 -4.97 2.43 21.20
N ASP A 216 -3.91 2.31 20.41
CA ASP A 216 -2.54 2.17 20.90
C ASP A 216 -2.06 3.45 21.64
N ARG A 217 -2.75 4.59 21.44
CA ARG A 217 -2.48 5.89 22.08
C ARG A 217 -3.38 6.20 23.26
N LYS A 218 -4.23 5.27 23.69
CA LYS A 218 -5.10 5.48 24.86
C LYS A 218 -4.31 5.94 26.10
N GLY A 219 -4.78 7.00 26.73
CA GLY A 219 -4.14 7.64 27.90
C GLY A 219 -3.01 8.61 27.56
N ARG A 220 -2.74 8.86 26.27
CA ARG A 220 -1.71 9.81 25.81
C ARG A 220 -2.36 10.99 25.11
N ALA A 221 -1.80 12.18 25.34
CA ALA A 221 -2.16 13.40 24.61
C ALA A 221 -1.57 13.35 23.18
N LEU A 222 -2.38 13.67 22.17
CA LEU A 222 -1.90 13.81 20.80
C LEU A 222 -1.16 15.14 20.64
N SER A 223 0.09 15.07 20.15
CA SER A 223 0.84 16.23 19.69
C SER A 223 0.30 16.75 18.36
N TRP A 224 0.78 17.93 17.93
CA TRP A 224 0.49 18.45 16.59
C TRP A 224 0.98 17.53 15.47
N ASP A 225 2.08 16.80 15.70
CA ASP A 225 2.60 15.84 14.73
C ASP A 225 1.76 14.57 14.70
N ASP A 226 1.27 14.11 15.85
CA ASP A 226 0.31 13.01 15.94
C ASP A 226 -1.00 13.34 15.20
N ILE A 227 -1.53 14.54 15.41
CA ILE A 227 -2.75 15.01 14.73
C ILE A 227 -2.54 15.02 13.21
N ARG A 228 -1.46 15.65 12.73
CA ARG A 228 -1.11 15.69 11.30
C ARG A 228 -0.89 14.30 10.71
N HIS A 229 -0.21 13.43 11.45
CA HIS A 229 0.03 12.05 11.02
C HIS A 229 -1.28 11.26 10.93
N TYR A 230 -2.21 11.43 11.88
CA TYR A 230 -3.50 10.76 11.81
C TYR A 230 -4.36 11.24 10.63
N GLN A 231 -4.31 12.54 10.31
CA GLN A 231 -4.94 13.08 9.11
C GLN A 231 -4.39 12.43 7.83
N LYS A 232 -3.07 12.19 7.77
CA LYS A 232 -2.44 11.44 6.67
C LYS A 232 -2.95 9.99 6.61
N ILE A 233 -3.07 9.30 7.76
CA ILE A 233 -3.63 7.94 7.80
C ILE A 233 -5.05 7.92 7.22
N ILE A 234 -5.92 8.84 7.64
CA ILE A 234 -7.30 8.93 7.12
C ILE A 234 -7.26 9.14 5.59
N LYS A 235 -6.43 10.07 5.11
CA LYS A 235 -6.27 10.36 3.68
C LYS A 235 -5.85 9.13 2.89
N ILE A 236 -4.80 8.45 3.35
CA ILE A 236 -4.25 7.27 2.69
C ILE A 236 -5.32 6.18 2.59
N LEU A 237 -6.01 5.83 3.68
CA LEU A 237 -7.02 4.78 3.66
C LEU A 237 -8.19 5.11 2.72
N ALA A 238 -8.63 6.36 2.69
CA ALA A 238 -9.68 6.81 1.77
C ALA A 238 -9.23 6.76 0.29
N GLU A 239 -8.02 7.21 -0.01
CA GLU A 239 -7.46 7.17 -1.37
C GLU A 239 -7.15 5.74 -1.82
N THR A 240 -6.69 4.87 -0.92
CA THR A 240 -6.46 3.45 -1.19
C THR A 240 -7.76 2.78 -1.64
N ASP A 241 -8.87 2.95 -0.92
CA ASP A 241 -10.19 2.44 -1.37
C ASP A 241 -10.59 3.00 -2.74
N ARG A 242 -10.45 4.33 -2.93
CA ARG A 242 -10.80 4.98 -4.20
C ARG A 242 -10.00 4.41 -5.37
N ILE A 243 -8.69 4.23 -5.20
CA ILE A 243 -7.81 3.68 -6.25
C ILE A 243 -8.17 2.23 -6.51
N MET A 244 -8.30 1.40 -5.46
CA MET A 244 -8.66 -0.02 -5.58
C MET A 244 -9.95 -0.22 -6.39
N ARG A 245 -11.00 0.57 -6.12
CA ARG A 245 -12.26 0.52 -6.87
C ARG A 245 -12.10 0.89 -8.35
N GLY A 246 -11.09 1.69 -8.68
CA GLY A 246 -10.77 2.10 -10.04
C GLY A 246 -9.91 1.09 -10.82
N ILE A 247 -9.37 0.05 -10.17
CA ILE A 247 -8.52 -0.93 -10.85
C ILE A 247 -9.38 -1.90 -11.66
N ALA A 248 -9.43 -1.69 -12.97
CA ALA A 248 -10.10 -2.56 -13.91
C ALA A 248 -9.10 -3.54 -14.55
N MET A 249 -9.14 -4.79 -14.13
CA MET A 249 -8.31 -5.85 -14.70
C MET A 249 -9.18 -6.85 -15.46
N PRO A 250 -8.95 -7.06 -16.77
CA PRO A 250 -9.55 -8.17 -17.49
C PRO A 250 -8.99 -9.49 -16.95
N LEU A 251 -9.80 -10.22 -16.19
CA LEU A 251 -9.46 -11.55 -15.72
C LEU A 251 -9.94 -12.54 -16.79
N GLY A 252 -9.02 -13.34 -17.34
CA GLY A 252 -9.40 -14.42 -18.25
C GLY A 252 -10.24 -15.47 -17.53
N ASP A 253 -11.05 -16.23 -18.27
CA ASP A 253 -11.77 -17.38 -17.72
C ASP A 253 -10.77 -18.30 -17.02
N VAL A 254 -11.09 -18.67 -15.77
CA VAL A 254 -10.28 -19.57 -14.95
C VAL A 254 -10.40 -20.98 -15.53
N GLY A 255 -9.71 -21.22 -16.64
CA GLY A 255 -9.49 -22.56 -17.19
C GLY A 255 -8.37 -23.24 -16.42
N GLU A 256 -8.69 -24.39 -15.84
CA GLU A 256 -7.77 -25.30 -15.17
C GLU A 256 -6.46 -25.49 -15.97
N GLY A 257 -5.32 -25.25 -15.30
CA GLY A 257 -3.98 -25.47 -15.85
C GLY A 257 -2.98 -25.73 -14.73
#